data_AF-A0A1C6BLJ2-F1
#
_entry.id   AF-A0A1C6BLJ2-F1
#
_cell.length_a   1.000
_cell.length_b   1.000
_cell.length_c   1.000
_cell.angle_alpha   90.00
_cell.angle_beta   90.00
_cell.angle_gamma   90.00
#
_symmetry.space_group_name_H-M   'P 1'
#
loop_
_entity.id
_entity.type
_entity.pdbx_description
1 polymer ?
#
loop_
_entity_poly.entity_id
_entity_poly.type
_entity_poly.pdbx_seq_one_letter_code
_entity_poly.pdbx_strand_id
1 'polypeptide(L)'
;MPQMNKGGKFVFGKSNIQESGKVQFPIQTMAEYQITAEGKVYLFTGSKVTGGFCVTRKGLLLPSKLGHILAALPELRDYTAEEGAFLPYKGRSYCWLSVTADGLIRLTKPMMDFLRITPGMRLLSIRSSDIAFTMGARGPLLEKADRYNGVIPEF
;
A
#
# COMPACT_ATOMS: atom_id res chain seq x y z
N MET A 1 13.77 2.73 -15.36
CA MET A 1 12.65 2.23 -14.54
C MET A 1 11.46 1.96 -15.43
N PRO A 2 10.76 0.82 -15.29
CA PRO A 2 9.77 0.39 -16.25
C PRO A 2 8.46 1.19 -16.10
N GLN A 3 8.15 2.00 -17.10
CA GLN A 3 6.77 2.36 -17.40
C GLN A 3 6.23 1.30 -18.35
N MET A 4 5.13 0.63 -17.99
CA MET A 4 4.58 -0.45 -18.82
C MET A 4 4.07 0.06 -20.18
N ASN A 5 3.75 1.36 -20.30
CA ASN A 5 3.41 2.07 -21.53
C ASN A 5 3.97 3.51 -21.46
N LYS A 6 4.21 4.16 -22.60
CA LYS A 6 4.54 5.60 -22.66
C LYS A 6 3.37 6.41 -22.08
N GLY A 7 3.58 7.11 -20.96
CA GLY A 7 2.51 7.82 -20.23
C GLY A 7 1.61 6.92 -19.35
N GLY A 8 1.97 5.64 -19.17
CA GLY A 8 1.27 4.71 -18.29
C GLY A 8 1.59 4.92 -16.81
N LYS A 9 0.85 4.22 -15.93
CA LYS A 9 1.14 4.22 -14.50
C LYS A 9 2.55 3.69 -14.22
N PHE A 10 3.26 4.39 -13.35
CA PHE A 10 4.61 4.02 -12.93
C PHE A 10 4.59 2.85 -11.96
N VAL A 11 5.44 1.83 -12.19
CA VAL A 11 5.57 0.64 -11.34
C VAL A 11 6.91 0.69 -10.63
N PHE A 12 6.89 0.62 -9.30
CA PHE A 12 8.08 0.61 -8.46
C PHE A 12 8.72 -0.78 -8.33
N GLY A 13 7.91 -1.84 -8.40
CA GLY A 13 8.36 -3.22 -8.22
C GLY A 13 7.21 -4.17 -7.86
N LYS A 14 7.56 -5.41 -7.52
CA LYS A 14 6.67 -6.41 -6.94
C LYS A 14 7.16 -6.72 -5.52
N SER A 15 6.25 -6.83 -4.56
CA SER A 15 6.57 -7.25 -3.19
C SER A 15 5.86 -8.54 -2.87
N ASN A 16 6.59 -9.52 -2.35
CA ASN A 16 6.03 -10.81 -1.98
C ASN A 16 5.44 -10.75 -0.57
N ILE A 17 4.26 -11.36 -0.39
CA ILE A 17 3.71 -11.62 0.95
C ILE A 17 4.38 -12.88 1.48
N GLN A 18 5.27 -12.74 2.45
CA GLN A 18 5.94 -13.87 3.08
C GLN A 18 4.96 -14.69 3.94
N GLU A 19 5.28 -15.95 4.25
CA GLU A 19 4.49 -16.82 5.15
C GLU A 19 4.22 -16.17 6.51
N SER A 20 5.14 -15.35 7.01
CA SER A 20 4.97 -14.60 8.26
C SER A 20 4.04 -13.38 8.15
N GLY A 21 3.48 -13.10 6.97
CA GLY A 21 2.71 -11.90 6.64
C GLY A 21 3.56 -10.65 6.36
N LYS A 22 4.88 -10.79 6.27
CA LYS A 22 5.80 -9.67 6.03
C LYS A 22 5.73 -9.23 4.58
N VAL A 23 5.74 -7.91 4.35
CA VAL A 23 5.78 -7.29 3.01
C VAL A 23 6.79 -6.17 3.02
N GLN A 24 7.78 -6.25 2.13
CA GLN A 24 8.83 -5.24 1.97
C GLN A 24 8.39 -4.17 0.97
N PHE A 25 8.40 -2.90 1.36
CA PHE A 25 8.16 -1.82 0.40
C PHE A 25 9.38 -1.60 -0.52
N PRO A 26 9.16 -1.31 -1.81
CA PRO A 26 10.25 -0.95 -2.71
C PRO A 26 11.05 0.26 -2.21
N ILE A 27 12.37 0.23 -2.37
CA ILE A 27 13.27 1.33 -1.94
C ILE A 27 12.82 2.69 -2.50
N GLN A 28 12.35 2.70 -3.74
CA GLN A 28 11.91 3.94 -4.37
C GLN A 28 10.62 4.50 -3.77
N THR A 29 9.68 3.67 -3.30
CA THR A 29 8.49 4.21 -2.61
C THR A 29 8.89 4.81 -1.26
N MET A 30 9.89 4.23 -0.60
CA MET A 30 10.44 4.81 0.63
C MET A 30 11.07 6.18 0.36
N ALA A 31 11.90 6.30 -0.67
CA ALA A 31 12.53 7.57 -1.03
C ALA A 31 11.51 8.63 -1.49
N GLU A 32 10.55 8.24 -2.34
CA GLU A 32 9.60 9.17 -2.95
C GLU A 32 8.56 9.69 -1.95
N TYR A 33 8.00 8.81 -1.11
CA TYR A 33 6.96 9.18 -0.16
C TYR A 33 7.49 9.44 1.25
N GLN A 34 8.79 9.21 1.48
CA GLN A 34 9.40 9.25 2.81
C GLN A 34 8.62 8.35 3.79
N ILE A 35 8.22 7.16 3.32
CA ILE A 35 7.14 6.38 3.95
C ILE A 35 7.47 5.90 5.36
N THR A 36 8.77 5.75 5.67
CA THR A 36 9.28 5.29 6.96
C THR A 36 9.55 6.43 7.95
N ALA A 37 9.45 7.69 7.52
CA ALA A 37 9.85 8.86 8.32
C ALA A 37 9.09 9.02 9.64
N GLU A 38 7.88 8.46 9.73
CA GLU A 38 7.00 8.54 10.91
C GLU A 38 6.92 7.21 11.69
N GLY A 39 7.60 6.16 11.21
CA GLY A 39 7.50 4.79 11.75
C GLY A 39 6.09 4.17 11.66
N LYS A 40 5.13 4.86 11.02
CA LYS A 40 3.75 4.42 10.84
C LYS A 40 3.26 4.76 9.44
N VAL A 41 2.42 3.89 8.90
CA VAL A 41 1.74 4.06 7.62
C VAL A 41 0.25 3.87 7.79
N TYR A 42 -0.52 4.49 6.90
CA TYR A 42 -1.93 4.17 6.73
C TYR A 42 -2.10 3.25 5.54
N LEU A 43 -2.91 2.21 5.72
CA LEU A 43 -3.39 1.38 4.63
C LEU A 43 -4.85 1.73 4.35
N PHE A 44 -5.23 1.75 3.08
CA PHE A 44 -6.64 1.78 2.73
C PHE A 44 -6.95 0.91 1.52
N THR A 45 -8.14 0.30 1.52
CA THR A 45 -8.55 -0.67 0.51
C THR A 45 -8.38 -0.12 -0.91
N GLY A 46 -7.71 -0.91 -1.76
CA GLY A 46 -7.57 -0.61 -3.18
C GLY A 46 -8.89 -0.66 -3.93
N SER A 47 -8.87 -0.32 -5.21
CA SER A 47 -10.07 -0.40 -6.06
C SER A 47 -10.54 -1.86 -6.20
N LYS A 48 -11.83 -2.07 -6.54
CA LYS A 48 -12.35 -3.43 -6.80
C LYS A 48 -11.54 -4.18 -7.85
N VAL A 49 -11.10 -3.47 -8.89
CA VAL A 49 -10.35 -3.98 -10.05
C VAL A 49 -8.92 -4.37 -9.65
N THR A 50 -8.21 -3.51 -8.94
CA THR A 50 -6.79 -3.72 -8.58
C THR A 50 -6.63 -4.59 -7.32
N GLY A 51 -7.62 -4.60 -6.44
CA GLY A 51 -7.52 -5.20 -5.12
C GLY A 51 -6.40 -4.61 -4.28
N GLY A 52 -5.98 -5.35 -3.24
CA GLY A 52 -4.89 -4.95 -2.35
C GLY A 52 -5.20 -3.66 -1.58
N PHE A 53 -4.19 -2.83 -1.39
CA PHE A 53 -4.28 -1.63 -0.56
C PHE A 53 -3.37 -0.51 -1.07
N CYS A 54 -3.74 0.73 -0.77
CA CYS A 54 -2.86 1.89 -0.91
C CYS A 54 -2.13 2.16 0.39
N VAL A 55 -0.96 2.79 0.28
CA VAL A 55 -0.07 3.12 1.40
C VAL A 55 0.23 4.61 1.38
N THR A 56 0.16 5.25 2.54
CA THR A 56 0.57 6.64 2.77
C THR A 56 1.04 6.82 4.22
N ARG A 57 1.46 8.03 4.60
CA ARG A 57 1.81 8.41 5.98
C ARG A 57 1.06 9.67 6.41
N LYS A 58 1.05 10.01 7.69
CA LYS A 58 0.23 11.11 8.23
C LYS A 58 0.59 12.45 7.62
N GLY A 59 1.88 12.74 7.49
CA GLY A 59 2.36 14.00 6.92
C GLY A 59 2.06 14.18 5.43
N LEU A 60 1.68 13.13 4.70
CA LEU A 60 1.15 13.22 3.34
C LEU A 60 -0.39 13.25 3.33
N LEU A 61 -1.03 12.42 4.17
CA LEU A 61 -2.48 12.28 4.18
C LEU A 61 -3.18 13.50 4.80
N LEU A 62 -2.73 13.95 5.97
CA LEU A 62 -3.38 15.01 6.75
C LEU A 62 -3.47 16.36 6.01
N PRO A 63 -2.42 16.88 5.36
CA PRO A 63 -2.51 18.15 4.61
C PRO A 63 -3.17 18.00 3.23
N SER A 64 -3.47 16.77 2.79
CA SER A 64 -4.06 16.54 1.47
C SER A 64 -5.57 16.81 1.44
N LYS A 65 -6.15 16.76 0.24
CA LYS A 65 -7.61 16.76 0.04
C LYS A 65 -8.31 15.60 0.77
N LEU A 66 -7.59 14.52 1.09
CA LEU A 66 -8.09 13.35 1.83
C LEU A 66 -7.89 13.48 3.35
N GLY A 67 -7.31 14.58 3.85
CA GLY A 67 -7.07 14.80 5.28
C GLY A 67 -8.34 14.77 6.14
N HIS A 68 -9.50 15.09 5.54
CA HIS A 68 -10.82 14.99 6.19
C HIS A 68 -11.16 13.57 6.68
N ILE A 69 -10.50 12.53 6.16
CA ILE A 69 -10.64 11.16 6.68
C ILE A 69 -10.15 11.08 8.12
N LEU A 70 -9.01 11.70 8.43
CA LEU A 70 -8.45 11.73 9.78
C LEU A 70 -9.24 12.66 10.72
N ALA A 71 -9.98 13.62 10.18
CA ALA A 71 -10.94 14.40 10.98
C ALA A 71 -12.19 13.57 11.34
N ALA A 72 -12.64 12.71 10.42
CA ALA A 72 -13.81 11.85 10.61
C ALA A 72 -13.52 10.57 11.41
N LEU A 73 -12.26 10.13 11.44
CA LEU A 73 -11.79 8.96 12.17
C LEU A 73 -10.64 9.37 13.12
N PRO A 74 -10.96 10.05 14.24
CA PRO A 74 -9.94 10.49 15.20
C PRO A 74 -9.10 9.32 15.74
N GLU A 75 -9.66 8.10 15.79
CA GLU A 75 -8.96 6.90 16.23
C GLU A 75 -7.80 6.51 15.31
N LEU A 76 -7.90 6.83 14.02
CA LEU A 76 -6.77 6.70 13.09
C LEU A 76 -5.79 7.86 13.24
N ARG A 77 -6.31 9.08 13.36
CA ARG A 77 -5.48 10.29 13.48
C ARG A 77 -4.58 10.23 14.70
N ASP A 78 -5.12 9.77 15.81
CA ASP A 78 -4.50 9.81 17.12
C ASP A 78 -3.91 8.43 17.50
N TYR A 79 -3.94 7.47 16.56
CA TYR A 79 -3.42 6.11 16.70
C TYR A 79 -3.98 5.33 17.91
N THR A 80 -5.24 5.57 18.26
CA THR A 80 -5.92 4.86 19.36
C THR A 80 -6.68 3.62 18.89
N ALA A 81 -6.98 3.51 17.59
CA ALA A 81 -7.44 2.26 17.00
C ALA A 81 -6.36 1.18 17.12
N GLU A 82 -6.77 -0.08 17.29
CA GLU A 82 -5.84 -1.21 17.27
C GLU A 82 -5.06 -1.25 15.94
N GLU A 83 -3.76 -1.54 16.02
CA GLU A 83 -2.91 -1.64 14.83
C GLU A 83 -3.47 -2.70 13.86
N GLY A 84 -3.64 -2.31 12.60
CA GLY A 84 -4.19 -3.19 11.56
C GLY A 84 -5.73 -3.33 11.56
N ALA A 85 -6.45 -2.76 12.53
CA ALA A 85 -7.91 -2.77 12.54
C ALA A 85 -8.49 -1.83 11.47
N PHE A 86 -9.26 -2.39 10.53
CA PHE A 86 -9.86 -1.65 9.42
C PHE A 86 -11.15 -0.94 9.84
N LEU A 87 -11.13 0.38 9.83
CA LEU A 87 -12.30 1.23 10.06
C LEU A 87 -12.95 1.64 8.73
N PRO A 88 -14.27 1.40 8.53
CA PRO A 88 -14.96 1.77 7.31
C PRO A 88 -15.24 3.28 7.25
N TYR A 89 -15.02 3.90 6.09
CA TYR A 89 -15.40 5.28 5.80
C TYR A 89 -15.68 5.48 4.30
N LYS A 90 -16.89 5.95 3.98
CA LYS A 90 -17.35 6.29 2.62
C LYS A 90 -16.98 5.23 1.56
N GLY A 91 -17.30 3.96 1.83
CA GLY A 91 -17.11 2.85 0.89
C GLY A 91 -15.66 2.34 0.74
N ARG A 92 -14.75 2.81 1.60
CA ARG A 92 -13.40 2.25 1.76
C ARG A 92 -13.17 1.89 3.23
N SER A 93 -12.10 1.17 3.50
CA SER A 93 -11.68 0.90 4.88
C SER A 93 -10.22 1.27 5.06
N TYR A 94 -9.89 1.78 6.23
CA TYR A 94 -8.62 2.41 6.58
C TYR A 94 -8.09 1.80 7.87
N CYS A 95 -6.79 1.54 7.93
CA CYS A 95 -6.10 1.18 9.17
C CYS A 95 -4.73 1.85 9.20
N TRP A 96 -4.03 1.70 10.32
CA TRP A 96 -2.62 2.07 10.42
C TRP A 96 -1.78 0.84 10.78
N LEU A 97 -0.51 0.87 10.39
CA LEU A 97 0.50 -0.13 10.74
C LEU A 97 1.82 0.55 11.11
N SER A 98 2.57 -0.09 12.00
CA SER A 98 3.98 0.19 12.20
C SER A 98 4.77 -0.24 10.95
N VAL A 99 5.74 0.58 10.57
CA VAL A 99 6.70 0.27 9.50
C VAL A 99 8.11 0.41 10.06
N THR A 100 8.98 -0.53 9.73
CA THR A 100 10.39 -0.47 10.11
C THR A 100 11.13 0.59 9.29
N ALA A 101 12.34 0.96 9.74
CA ALA A 101 13.17 1.93 9.03
C ALA A 101 13.55 1.48 7.60
N ASP A 102 13.66 0.16 7.40
CA ASP A 102 13.91 -0.47 6.10
C ASP A 102 12.64 -0.74 5.29
N GLY A 103 11.45 -0.34 5.76
CA GLY A 103 10.22 -0.37 4.96
C GLY A 103 9.43 -1.68 5.00
N LEU A 104 9.62 -2.47 6.04
CA LEU A 104 8.91 -3.72 6.27
C LEU A 104 7.63 -3.47 7.08
N ILE A 105 6.51 -4.01 6.61
CA ILE A 105 5.26 -4.11 7.39
C ILE A 105 4.91 -5.58 7.65
N ARG A 106 4.06 -5.82 8.64
CA ARG A 106 3.48 -7.13 8.90
C ARG A 106 1.96 -7.11 8.79
N LEU A 107 1.43 -7.84 7.82
CA LEU A 107 0.00 -8.09 7.67
C LEU A 107 -0.39 -9.29 8.53
N THR A 108 -1.37 -9.12 9.41
CA THR A 108 -1.91 -10.24 10.19
C THR A 108 -2.85 -11.09 9.32
N LYS A 109 -3.14 -12.32 9.75
CA LYS A 109 -4.10 -13.19 9.04
C LYS A 109 -5.47 -12.52 8.87
N PRO A 110 -6.09 -11.89 9.89
CA PRO A 110 -7.35 -11.15 9.71
C PRO A 110 -7.28 -10.04 8.66
N MET A 111 -6.16 -9.30 8.60
CA MET A 111 -5.98 -8.26 7.57
C MET A 111 -5.90 -8.85 6.16
N MET A 112 -5.15 -9.94 6.02
CA MET A 112 -5.01 -10.66 4.75
C MET A 112 -6.35 -11.24 4.28
N ASP A 113 -7.10 -11.89 5.18
CA ASP A 113 -8.45 -12.41 4.92
C ASP A 113 -9.40 -11.27 4.48
N PHE A 114 -9.36 -10.13 5.18
CA PHE A 114 -10.16 -8.93 4.85
C PHE A 114 -9.82 -8.36 3.46
N LEU A 115 -8.52 -8.23 3.16
CA LEU A 115 -8.01 -7.73 1.88
C LEU A 115 -8.12 -8.75 0.73
N ARG A 116 -8.45 -10.02 1.06
CA ARG A 116 -8.48 -11.17 0.16
C ARG A 116 -7.13 -11.38 -0.53
N ILE A 117 -6.08 -11.36 0.27
CA ILE A 117 -4.70 -11.66 -0.13
C ILE A 117 -4.16 -12.75 0.77
N THR A 118 -3.14 -13.49 0.32
CA THR A 118 -2.55 -14.60 1.07
C THR A 118 -1.04 -14.59 0.93
N PRO A 119 -0.31 -15.27 1.84
CA PRO A 119 1.09 -15.58 1.61
C PRO A 119 1.34 -16.20 0.23
N GLY A 120 2.52 -15.92 -0.34
CA GLY A 120 2.93 -16.32 -1.68
C GLY A 120 2.43 -15.41 -2.81
N MET A 121 1.45 -14.53 -2.55
CA MET A 121 1.02 -13.55 -3.55
C MET A 121 2.06 -12.46 -3.78
N ARG A 122 2.18 -12.02 -5.04
CA ARG A 122 2.99 -10.85 -5.42
C ARG A 122 2.10 -9.61 -5.50
N LEU A 123 2.45 -8.57 -4.75
CA LEU A 123 1.78 -7.27 -4.80
C LEU A 123 2.54 -6.33 -5.74
N LEU A 124 1.88 -5.83 -6.77
CA LEU A 124 2.46 -4.86 -7.69
C LEU A 124 2.43 -3.47 -7.06
N SER A 125 3.59 -2.87 -6.84
CA SER A 125 3.73 -1.51 -6.29
C SER A 125 3.62 -0.47 -7.41
N ILE A 126 2.58 0.35 -7.37
CA ILE A 126 2.19 1.26 -8.45
C ILE A 126 2.03 2.67 -7.89
N ARG A 127 2.63 3.68 -8.54
CA ARG A 127 2.37 5.09 -8.22
C ARG A 127 0.89 5.40 -8.43
N SER A 128 0.19 5.77 -7.36
CA SER A 128 -1.23 6.10 -7.42
C SER A 128 -1.44 7.62 -7.53
N SER A 129 -0.77 8.38 -6.68
CA SER A 129 -0.76 9.85 -6.70
C SER A 129 0.55 10.37 -6.07
N ASP A 130 0.61 11.68 -5.87
CA ASP A 130 1.64 12.40 -5.12
C ASP A 130 1.70 12.02 -3.63
N ILE A 131 0.58 11.60 -3.04
CA ILE A 131 0.50 11.26 -1.61
C ILE A 131 0.47 9.76 -1.30
N ALA A 132 0.25 8.89 -2.28
CA ALA A 132 0.09 7.45 -2.04
C ALA A 132 0.52 6.58 -3.22
N PHE A 133 0.96 5.37 -2.91
CA PHE A 133 1.15 4.29 -3.87
C PHE A 133 0.22 3.11 -3.55
N THR A 134 -0.04 2.27 -4.55
CA THR A 134 -0.89 1.08 -4.43
C THR A 134 -0.02 -0.18 -4.43
N MET A 135 -0.27 -1.06 -3.47
CA MET A 135 0.15 -2.46 -3.46
C MET A 135 -0.98 -3.30 -4.04
N GLY A 136 -0.99 -3.44 -5.37
CA GLY A 136 -2.07 -4.07 -6.12
C GLY A 136 -1.95 -5.58 -6.14
N ALA A 137 -3.07 -6.28 -5.90
CA ALA A 137 -3.08 -7.74 -5.75
C ALA A 137 -3.63 -8.49 -6.97
N ARG A 138 -4.35 -7.82 -7.89
CA ARG A 138 -4.98 -8.43 -9.06
C ARG A 138 -5.31 -7.44 -10.17
N GLY A 139 -5.76 -7.98 -11.31
CA GLY A 139 -6.35 -7.22 -12.41
C GLY A 139 -5.36 -6.88 -13.52
N PRO A 140 -5.79 -6.07 -14.51
CA PRO A 140 -5.10 -5.96 -15.80
C PRO A 140 -3.66 -5.42 -15.73
N LEU A 141 -3.32 -4.66 -14.69
CA LEU A 141 -1.95 -4.16 -14.51
C LEU A 141 -0.99 -5.25 -14.07
N LEU A 142 -1.44 -6.22 -13.26
CA LEU A 142 -0.62 -7.37 -12.87
C LEU A 142 -0.40 -8.29 -14.07
N GLU A 143 -1.46 -8.59 -14.83
CA GLU A 143 -1.34 -9.38 -16.07
C GLU A 143 -0.41 -8.74 -17.10
N LYS A 144 -0.33 -7.41 -17.13
CA LYS A 144 0.63 -6.67 -17.96
C LYS A 144 2.05 -6.74 -17.39
N ALA A 145 2.20 -6.62 -16.07
CA ALA A 145 3.49 -6.76 -15.40
C ALA A 145 4.08 -8.17 -15.56
N ASP A 146 3.24 -9.20 -15.65
CA ASP A 146 3.67 -10.58 -15.87
C ASP A 146 4.06 -10.88 -17.31
N ARG A 147 3.51 -10.11 -18.28
CA ARG A 147 3.88 -10.17 -19.70
C ARG A 147 4.95 -9.14 -20.09
N TYR A 148 5.47 -8.38 -19.13
CA TYR A 148 6.47 -7.37 -19.39
C TYR A 148 7.84 -8.03 -19.57
N ASN A 149 8.42 -7.90 -20.78
CA ASN A 149 9.70 -8.52 -21.12
C ASN A 149 10.92 -7.84 -20.46
N GLY A 150 10.73 -6.78 -19.69
CA GLY A 150 11.80 -6.12 -18.94
C GLY A 150 11.86 -6.56 -17.48
N VAL A 151 12.84 -6.06 -16.75
CA VAL A 151 13.02 -6.38 -15.33
C VAL A 151 12.12 -5.49 -14.46
N ILE A 152 11.25 -6.12 -13.67
CA ILE A 152 10.54 -5.47 -12.56
C ILE A 152 11.21 -5.96 -11.28
N PRO A 153 11.78 -5.06 -10.45
CA PRO A 153 12.43 -5.47 -9.20
C PRO A 153 11.45 -6.20 -8.28
N GLU A 154 11.91 -7.26 -7.62
CA GLU A 154 11.16 -7.99 -6.59
C GLU A 154 11.74 -7.70 -5.20
N PHE A 155 10.84 -7.64 -4.20
CA PHE A 155 11.12 -7.30 -2.81
C PHE A 155 10.45 -8.30 -1.86
#